data_AF-A0A2N9EKW4-F1
#
_entry.id   AF-A0A2N9EKW4-F1
#
_cell.length_a   1.000
_cell.length_b   1.000
_cell.length_c   1.000
_cell.angle_alpha   90.00
_cell.angle_beta   90.00
_cell.angle_gamma   90.00
#
_symmetry.space_group_name_H-M   'P 1'
#
loop_
_entity.id
_entity.type
_entity.pdbx_description
1 polymer ?
#
loop_
_entity_poly.entity_id
_entity_poly.type
_entity_poly.pdbx_seq_one_letter_code
_entity_poly.pdbx_strand_id
1 'polypeptide(L)'
;MKRLKSYYMNLRHPQPQTMERKWLFPLAIGSIVSLFLLFLSTLTSPDGSPFLPFYRSITASNSVFVESKLHVIPTPSTLPPPPEPPRLAYLISGSNGDGKMLRRTLLALYHPRNRYVVHLDLESSPQERSDLYRFVSAHPVFARFGNVKMITKANLVTYRGPTMVANTLHAAAILLREGPDWDWFINLSASDYPLVTQDDLLHTFSYLPRDLNFIDHTSNIGWKEYQRAKPIIVDPGLYMTKKADVFWVTQRRSVPTAFKLFTGI
;
A
#
# COMPACT_ATOMS: atom_id res chain seq x y z
N MET A 1 0.69 67.90 29.68
CA MET A 1 -0.36 67.54 28.69
C MET A 1 -0.97 66.22 29.11
N LYS A 2 -2.26 66.25 29.44
CA LYS A 2 -3.05 65.16 30.02
C LYS A 2 -3.58 64.27 28.89
N ARG A 3 -3.55 62.94 29.04
CA ARG A 3 -4.58 61.99 28.55
C ARG A 3 -4.25 60.56 29.00
N LEU A 4 -4.55 60.28 30.27
CA LEU A 4 -4.82 58.93 30.78
C LEU A 4 -6.23 59.00 31.38
N LYS A 5 -7.23 58.63 30.58
CA LYS A 5 -8.63 58.38 30.98
C LYS A 5 -9.38 57.93 29.73
N SER A 6 -9.66 56.64 29.64
CA SER A 6 -10.97 56.08 29.25
C SER A 6 -10.80 54.60 28.87
N TYR A 7 -10.35 53.80 29.83
CA TYR A 7 -10.55 52.35 29.82
C TYR A 7 -11.64 52.09 30.84
N TYR A 8 -12.91 52.24 30.45
CA TYR A 8 -14.12 51.66 31.06
C TYR A 8 -15.32 52.33 30.37
N MET A 9 -16.00 51.59 29.49
CA MET A 9 -17.45 51.62 29.21
C MET A 9 -17.71 51.14 27.77
N ASN A 10 -17.90 49.83 27.62
CA ASN A 10 -18.73 49.31 26.54
C ASN A 10 -19.28 47.92 26.94
N LEU A 11 -20.04 47.89 28.05
CA LEU A 11 -21.02 46.83 28.27
C LEU A 11 -22.34 47.30 27.65
N ARG A 12 -22.55 46.92 26.39
CA ARG A 12 -23.84 47.04 25.72
C ARG A 12 -24.61 45.74 25.95
N HIS A 13 -25.62 45.80 26.80
CA HIS A 13 -26.64 44.75 26.90
C HIS A 13 -27.40 44.65 25.56
N PRO A 14 -27.59 43.45 24.97
CA PRO A 14 -28.52 43.29 23.86
C PRO A 14 -29.96 43.31 24.39
N GLN A 15 -30.79 44.19 23.80
CA GLN A 15 -32.25 44.11 23.92
C GLN A 15 -32.75 42.74 23.42
N PRO A 16 -33.78 42.14 24.05
CA PRO A 16 -34.38 40.92 23.52
C PRO A 16 -35.11 41.25 22.21
N GLN A 17 -34.59 40.73 21.09
CA GLN A 17 -35.30 40.77 19.81
C GLN A 17 -36.47 39.81 19.87
N THR A 18 -37.68 40.34 19.85
CA THR A 18 -38.89 39.58 19.55
C THR A 18 -38.82 39.12 18.09
N MET A 19 -38.35 37.90 17.87
CA MET A 19 -38.31 37.28 16.54
C MET A 19 -39.71 37.32 15.94
N GLU A 20 -39.89 38.05 14.83
CA GLU A 20 -41.19 38.15 14.16
C GLU A 20 -41.70 36.75 13.81
N ARG A 21 -42.85 36.39 14.39
CA ARG A 21 -43.53 35.08 14.32
C ARG A 21 -43.92 34.63 12.90
N LYS A 22 -43.61 35.43 11.87
CA LYS A 22 -44.04 35.26 10.46
C LYS A 22 -43.34 34.11 9.74
N TRP A 23 -42.11 33.75 10.14
CA TRP A 23 -41.34 32.65 9.51
C TRP A 23 -41.58 31.28 10.13
N LEU A 24 -42.23 31.21 11.30
CA LEU A 24 -42.47 29.95 11.99
C LEU A 24 -43.49 29.07 11.25
N PHE A 25 -44.51 29.67 10.63
CA PHE A 25 -45.54 28.95 9.89
C PHE A 25 -45.04 28.26 8.61
N PRO A 26 -44.32 28.93 7.68
CA PRO A 26 -43.79 28.24 6.50
C PRO A 26 -42.76 27.16 6.86
N LEU A 27 -41.96 27.37 7.92
CA LEU A 27 -40.99 26.38 8.39
C LEU A 27 -41.68 25.15 8.99
N ALA A 28 -42.74 25.36 9.79
CA ALA A 28 -43.53 24.27 10.37
C ALA A 28 -44.26 23.46 9.28
N ILE A 29 -44.85 24.13 8.28
CA ILE A 29 -45.51 23.46 7.16
C ILE A 29 -44.49 22.65 6.34
N GLY A 30 -43.33 23.23 6.01
CA GLY A 30 -42.27 22.52 5.30
C GLY A 30 -41.76 21.29 6.07
N SER A 31 -41.62 21.40 7.39
CA SER A 31 -41.22 20.29 8.26
C SER A 31 -42.28 19.17 8.29
N ILE A 32 -43.56 19.53 8.41
CA ILE A 32 -44.67 18.56 8.40
C ILE A 32 -44.74 17.83 7.06
N VAL A 33 -44.60 18.54 5.94
CA VAL A 33 -44.60 17.93 4.59
C VAL A 33 -43.40 16.99 4.43
N SER A 34 -42.21 17.38 4.89
CA SER A 34 -41.01 16.53 4.83
C SER A 34 -41.17 15.26 5.66
N LEU A 35 -41.69 15.38 6.89
CA LEU A 35 -41.97 14.23 7.75
C LEU A 35 -43.06 13.31 7.17
N PHE A 36 -44.07 13.88 6.53
CA PHE A 36 -45.11 13.11 5.84
C PHE A 36 -44.55 12.33 4.64
N LEU A 37 -43.67 12.94 3.85
CA LEU A 37 -43.02 12.26 2.72
C LEU A 37 -42.06 11.15 3.17
N LEU A 38 -41.34 11.36 4.28
CA LEU A 38 -40.52 10.30 4.91
C LEU A 38 -41.37 9.17 5.46
N PHE A 39 -42.51 9.46 6.08
CA PHE A 39 -43.43 8.43 6.54
C PHE A 39 -43.97 7.61 5.36
N LEU A 40 -44.32 8.28 4.25
CA LEU A 40 -44.83 7.61 3.04
C LEU A 40 -43.79 6.67 2.38
N SER A 41 -42.50 6.96 2.49
CA SER A 41 -41.44 6.09 1.96
C SER A 41 -41.16 4.86 2.82
N THR A 42 -41.59 4.86 4.08
CA THR A 42 -41.49 3.71 4.99
C THR A 42 -42.68 2.75 4.92
N LEU A 43 -43.79 3.18 4.31
CA LEU A 43 -44.93 2.30 4.07
C LEU A 43 -44.56 1.32 2.95
N THR A 44 -44.61 0.03 3.27
CA THR A 44 -44.39 -1.07 2.34
C THR A 44 -45.72 -1.79 2.10
N SER A 45 -45.96 -2.22 0.86
CA SER A 45 -47.09 -3.07 0.51
C SER A 45 -46.94 -4.44 1.21
N PRO A 46 -48.02 -5.23 1.42
CA PRO A 46 -47.92 -6.59 1.99
C PRO A 46 -46.90 -7.51 1.30
N ASP A 47 -46.60 -7.26 0.03
CA ASP A 47 -45.61 -7.99 -0.78
C ASP A 47 -44.17 -7.40 -0.70
N GLY A 48 -43.92 -6.44 0.19
CA GLY A 48 -42.58 -5.90 0.48
C GLY A 48 -42.07 -4.81 -0.47
N SER A 49 -42.88 -4.34 -1.43
CA SER A 49 -42.49 -3.27 -2.36
C SER A 49 -42.88 -1.87 -1.83
N PRO A 50 -41.96 -0.86 -1.86
CA PRO A 50 -42.28 0.52 -1.50
C PRO A 50 -43.19 1.21 -2.54
N PHE A 51 -44.11 2.09 -2.09
CA PHE A 51 -45.14 2.71 -2.94
C PHE A 51 -44.65 3.81 -3.90
N LEU A 52 -43.44 4.35 -3.71
CA LEU A 52 -42.87 5.37 -4.59
C LEU A 52 -41.90 4.74 -5.61
N PRO A 53 -42.11 4.92 -6.93
CA PRO A 53 -41.38 4.20 -7.97
C PRO A 53 -40.05 4.88 -8.31
N PHE A 54 -39.23 5.19 -7.31
CA PHE A 54 -37.86 5.68 -7.54
C PHE A 54 -36.86 4.55 -7.81
N TYR A 55 -37.21 3.31 -7.48
CA TYR A 55 -36.46 2.13 -7.88
C TYR A 55 -37.11 1.51 -9.11
N ARG A 56 -36.73 2.00 -10.31
CA ARG A 56 -36.89 1.18 -11.52
C ARG A 56 -36.14 -0.12 -11.28
N SER A 57 -36.90 -1.22 -11.20
CA SER A 57 -36.40 -2.56 -11.45
C SER A 57 -35.65 -2.57 -12.78
N ILE A 58 -34.32 -2.65 -12.74
CA ILE A 58 -33.49 -2.94 -13.91
C ILE A 58 -33.61 -4.45 -14.15
N THR A 59 -34.76 -4.86 -14.68
CA THR A 59 -34.93 -6.21 -15.25
C THR A 59 -34.52 -6.14 -16.73
N ALA A 60 -33.22 -6.05 -16.95
CA ALA A 60 -32.61 -6.30 -18.26
C ALA A 60 -31.13 -6.64 -18.05
N SER A 61 -30.78 -7.88 -18.38
CA SER A 61 -29.50 -8.56 -18.70
C SER A 61 -28.20 -7.77 -19.00
N ASN A 62 -28.00 -6.57 -18.46
CA ASN A 62 -26.78 -5.80 -18.59
C ASN A 62 -25.96 -6.03 -17.31
N SER A 63 -25.19 -7.11 -17.28
CA SER A 63 -24.14 -7.22 -16.27
C SER A 63 -23.23 -5.99 -16.43
N VAL A 64 -23.09 -5.22 -15.36
CA VAL A 64 -22.22 -4.05 -15.30
C VAL A 64 -20.75 -4.45 -15.54
N PHE A 65 -20.43 -5.70 -15.26
CA PHE A 65 -19.11 -6.32 -15.37
C PHE A 65 -18.91 -6.94 -16.75
N VAL A 66 -17.73 -6.73 -17.33
CA VAL A 66 -17.34 -7.17 -18.70
C VAL A 66 -17.08 -8.67 -18.76
N GLU A 67 -16.85 -9.29 -17.61
CA GLU A 67 -16.49 -10.69 -17.40
C GLU A 67 -17.54 -11.65 -17.99
N SER A 68 -18.82 -11.28 -17.98
CA SER A 68 -19.89 -12.07 -18.61
C SER A 68 -19.82 -12.11 -20.14
N LYS A 69 -19.10 -11.17 -20.74
CA LYS A 69 -18.88 -11.07 -22.19
C LYS A 69 -17.55 -11.70 -22.61
N LEU A 70 -16.67 -12.00 -21.65
CA LEU A 70 -15.41 -12.70 -21.94
C LEU A 70 -15.71 -14.18 -22.19
N HIS A 71 -15.46 -14.64 -23.41
CA HIS A 71 -15.58 -16.04 -23.76
C HIS A 71 -14.18 -16.65 -23.74
N VAL A 72 -14.00 -17.75 -23.00
CA VAL A 72 -12.74 -18.50 -23.00
C VAL A 72 -12.52 -19.05 -24.39
N ILE A 73 -11.49 -18.57 -25.08
CA ILE A 73 -11.11 -19.09 -26.39
C ILE A 73 -10.65 -20.54 -26.19
N PRO A 74 -11.27 -21.54 -26.85
CA PRO A 74 -10.83 -22.93 -26.76
C PRO A 74 -9.38 -23.02 -27.22
N THR A 75 -8.50 -23.46 -26.33
CA THR A 75 -7.08 -23.67 -26.65
C THR A 75 -6.99 -24.89 -27.59
N PRO A 76 -6.43 -24.75 -28.80
CA PRO A 76 -6.28 -25.89 -29.71
C PRO A 76 -5.38 -26.95 -29.06
N SER A 77 -5.84 -28.21 -29.10
CA SER A 77 -5.22 -29.38 -28.46
C SER A 77 -3.84 -29.77 -29.03
N THR A 78 -3.33 -29.01 -29.99
CA THR A 78 -2.06 -29.23 -30.72
C THR A 78 -0.94 -28.25 -30.35
N LEU A 79 -1.15 -27.36 -29.38
CA LEU A 79 -0.09 -26.46 -28.93
C LEU A 79 1.00 -27.24 -28.18
N PRO A 80 2.29 -26.91 -28.38
CA PRO A 80 3.37 -27.46 -27.56
C PRO A 80 3.11 -27.15 -26.07
N PRO A 81 3.60 -28.00 -25.15
CA PRO A 81 3.42 -27.74 -23.72
C PRO A 81 3.96 -26.36 -23.38
N PRO A 82 3.25 -25.60 -22.51
CA PRO A 82 3.71 -24.27 -22.13
C PRO A 82 5.12 -24.36 -21.51
N PRO A 83 5.96 -23.32 -21.68
CA PRO A 83 7.28 -23.28 -21.06
C PRO A 83 7.18 -23.51 -19.55
N GLU A 84 8.24 -24.05 -18.94
CA GLU A 84 8.24 -24.22 -17.50
C GLU A 84 7.99 -22.86 -16.80
N PRO A 85 7.00 -22.78 -15.90
CA PRO A 85 6.75 -21.55 -15.17
C PRO A 85 7.95 -21.16 -14.31
N PRO A 86 8.28 -19.87 -14.23
CA PRO A 86 9.41 -19.42 -13.43
C PRO A 86 9.20 -19.65 -11.95
N ARG A 87 10.27 -19.45 -11.18
CA ARG A 87 10.27 -19.41 -9.73
C ARG A 87 10.63 -17.99 -9.30
N LEU A 88 9.72 -17.34 -8.59
CA LEU A 88 9.91 -15.97 -8.14
C LEU A 88 10.43 -15.94 -6.71
N ALA A 89 11.32 -15.01 -6.42
CA ALA A 89 11.84 -14.76 -5.09
C ALA A 89 11.39 -13.37 -4.60
N TYR A 90 10.64 -13.33 -3.51
CA TYR A 90 10.08 -12.10 -2.96
C TYR A 90 10.81 -11.67 -1.69
N LEU A 91 11.14 -10.39 -1.60
CA LEU A 91 11.30 -9.70 -0.32
C LEU A 91 10.01 -8.92 -0.03
N ILE A 92 9.42 -9.12 1.14
CA ILE A 92 8.29 -8.31 1.63
C ILE A 92 8.73 -7.66 2.95
N SER A 93 8.92 -6.33 2.93
CA SER A 93 9.46 -5.58 4.07
C SER A 93 8.47 -4.56 4.60
N GLY A 94 8.35 -4.47 5.92
CA GLY A 94 7.52 -3.48 6.62
C GLY A 94 8.25 -2.85 7.80
N SER A 95 7.62 -1.83 8.39
CA SER A 95 8.06 -1.14 9.61
C SER A 95 7.00 -1.25 10.72
N ASN A 96 7.17 -0.47 11.78
CA ASN A 96 6.31 -0.46 12.94
C ASN A 96 4.81 -0.31 12.56
N GLY A 97 3.99 -1.27 12.97
CA GLY A 97 2.55 -1.31 12.67
C GLY A 97 2.17 -2.07 11.39
N ASP A 98 3.14 -2.44 10.55
CA ASP A 98 2.88 -3.10 9.27
C ASP A 98 2.68 -4.61 9.39
N GLY A 99 2.81 -5.21 10.57
CA GLY A 99 2.81 -6.66 10.76
C GLY A 99 1.58 -7.35 10.17
N LYS A 100 0.39 -6.73 10.24
CA LYS A 100 -0.85 -7.26 9.63
C LYS A 100 -0.84 -7.12 8.10
N MET A 101 -0.34 -5.99 7.58
CA MET A 101 -0.24 -5.73 6.15
C MET A 101 0.75 -6.70 5.49
N LEU A 102 1.88 -6.98 6.13
CA LEU A 102 2.82 -8.01 5.70
C LEU A 102 2.19 -9.39 5.59
N ARG A 103 1.40 -9.81 6.58
CA ARG A 103 0.66 -11.08 6.52
C ARG A 103 -0.31 -11.10 5.35
N ARG A 104 -1.07 -10.02 5.17
CA ARG A 104 -2.04 -9.88 4.07
C ARG A 104 -1.35 -10.02 2.72
N THR A 105 -0.26 -9.28 2.50
CA THR A 105 0.47 -9.28 1.23
C THR A 105 1.17 -10.62 0.98
N LEU A 106 1.78 -11.23 2.00
CA LEU A 106 2.38 -12.57 1.88
C LEU A 106 1.34 -13.62 1.48
N LEU A 107 0.17 -13.63 2.12
CA LEU A 107 -0.89 -14.58 1.80
C LEU A 107 -1.42 -14.38 0.38
N ALA A 108 -1.57 -13.14 -0.07
CA ALA A 108 -2.02 -12.83 -1.43
C ALA A 108 -1.02 -13.25 -2.51
N LEU A 109 0.27 -13.23 -2.20
CA LEU A 109 1.35 -13.59 -3.12
C LEU A 109 1.76 -15.06 -3.05
N TYR A 110 1.26 -15.83 -2.07
CA TYR A 110 1.81 -17.14 -1.76
C TYR A 110 1.56 -18.15 -2.89
N HIS A 111 2.63 -18.79 -3.35
CA HIS A 111 2.61 -19.89 -4.30
C HIS A 111 3.74 -20.88 -3.94
N PRO A 112 3.49 -22.21 -3.96
CA PRO A 112 4.46 -23.21 -3.51
C PRO A 112 5.76 -23.27 -4.31
N ARG A 113 5.78 -22.78 -5.56
CA ARG A 113 7.00 -22.74 -6.40
C ARG A 113 7.97 -21.61 -6.02
N ASN A 114 7.44 -20.55 -5.43
CA ASN A 114 8.16 -19.31 -5.16
C ASN A 114 8.85 -19.35 -3.79
N ARG A 115 9.74 -18.40 -3.54
CA ARG A 115 10.45 -18.23 -2.26
C ARG A 115 10.20 -16.84 -1.69
N TYR A 116 10.14 -16.75 -0.37
CA TYR A 116 9.75 -15.52 0.32
C TYR A 116 10.70 -15.24 1.48
N VAL A 117 11.19 -14.01 1.54
CA VAL A 117 11.83 -13.43 2.72
C VAL A 117 10.93 -12.31 3.24
N VAL A 118 10.56 -12.41 4.52
CA VAL A 118 9.76 -11.41 5.22
C VAL A 118 10.64 -10.66 6.20
N HIS A 119 10.55 -9.34 6.17
CA HIS A 119 11.29 -8.46 7.07
C HIS A 119 10.34 -7.49 7.77
N LEU A 120 10.53 -7.32 9.08
CA LEU A 120 9.87 -6.29 9.87
C LEU A 120 10.95 -5.52 10.63
N ASP A 121 11.04 -4.21 10.37
CA ASP A 121 12.07 -3.30 10.87
C ASP A 121 12.24 -3.41 12.39
N LEU A 122 13.47 -3.25 12.88
CA LEU A 122 13.83 -3.16 14.29
C LEU A 122 13.07 -2.06 15.04
N GLU A 123 12.61 -1.01 14.35
CA GLU A 123 11.70 0.00 14.93
C GLU A 123 10.39 -0.62 15.49
N SER A 124 9.95 -1.74 14.91
CA SER A 124 8.74 -2.44 15.33
C SER A 124 8.93 -3.13 16.67
N SER A 125 7.87 -3.11 17.49
CA SER A 125 7.90 -3.69 18.83
C SER A 125 8.36 -5.17 18.82
N PRO A 126 9.07 -5.64 19.86
CA PRO A 126 9.44 -7.05 19.99
C PRO A 126 8.24 -8.00 19.89
N GLN A 127 7.09 -7.58 20.41
CA GLN A 127 5.84 -8.32 20.38
C GLN A 127 5.34 -8.49 18.94
N GLU A 128 5.27 -7.41 18.16
CA GLU A 128 4.83 -7.46 16.77
C GLU A 128 5.73 -8.36 15.91
N ARG A 129 7.05 -8.25 16.08
CA ARG A 129 8.03 -9.12 15.42
C ARG A 129 7.87 -10.59 15.84
N SER A 130 7.67 -10.84 17.13
CA SER A 130 7.44 -12.20 17.65
C SER A 130 6.16 -12.81 17.11
N ASP A 131 5.10 -12.01 17.00
CA ASP A 131 3.82 -12.48 16.46
C ASP A 131 3.91 -12.77 14.96
N LEU A 132 4.62 -11.94 14.19
CA LEU A 132 4.90 -12.23 12.78
C LEU A 132 5.74 -13.51 12.62
N TYR A 133 6.76 -13.69 13.46
CA TYR A 133 7.57 -14.91 13.47
C TYR A 133 6.74 -16.15 13.77
N ARG A 134 5.87 -16.08 14.78
CA ARG A 134 4.96 -17.17 15.14
C ARG A 134 4.01 -17.49 13.99
N PHE A 135 3.45 -16.47 13.34
CA PHE A 135 2.61 -16.65 12.16
C PHE A 135 3.36 -17.39 11.05
N VAL A 136 4.56 -16.95 10.66
CA VAL A 136 5.33 -17.58 9.59
C VAL A 136 5.71 -19.02 9.94
N SER A 137 6.15 -19.26 11.17
CA SER A 137 6.66 -20.57 11.60
C SER A 137 5.55 -21.60 11.83
N ALA A 138 4.37 -21.16 12.28
CA ALA A 138 3.25 -22.05 12.61
C ALA A 138 2.26 -22.23 11.44
N HIS A 139 2.39 -21.48 10.34
CA HIS A 139 1.47 -21.60 9.22
C HIS A 139 1.67 -22.95 8.51
N PRO A 140 0.64 -23.82 8.42
CA PRO A 140 0.80 -25.21 7.98
C PRO A 140 1.31 -25.32 6.54
N VAL A 141 0.87 -24.41 5.67
CA VAL A 141 1.30 -24.38 4.27
C VAL A 141 2.78 -23.97 4.17
N PHE A 142 3.21 -22.98 4.95
CA PHE A 142 4.60 -22.50 4.88
C PHE A 142 5.55 -23.55 5.46
N ALA A 143 5.15 -24.22 6.56
CA ALA A 143 5.89 -25.32 7.13
C ALA A 143 6.01 -26.52 6.18
N ARG A 144 4.94 -26.84 5.44
CA ARG A 144 4.93 -27.94 4.46
C ARG A 144 5.91 -27.72 3.30
N PHE A 145 5.97 -26.50 2.76
CA PHE A 145 6.81 -26.19 1.60
C PHE A 145 8.19 -25.61 1.96
N GLY A 146 8.37 -25.13 3.19
CA GLY A 146 9.66 -24.60 3.67
C GLY A 146 10.14 -23.36 2.89
N ASN A 147 9.26 -22.64 2.21
CA ASN A 147 9.61 -21.62 1.23
C ASN A 147 9.40 -20.17 1.72
N VAL A 148 9.08 -19.97 3.00
CA VAL A 148 8.93 -18.65 3.63
C VAL A 148 9.90 -18.54 4.81
N LYS A 149 10.71 -17.48 4.83
CA LYS A 149 11.68 -17.21 5.89
C LYS A 149 11.50 -15.79 6.42
N MET A 150 11.51 -15.63 7.73
CA MET A 150 11.54 -14.31 8.36
C MET A 150 12.98 -13.94 8.75
N ILE A 151 13.37 -12.70 8.50
CA ILE A 151 14.62 -12.13 9.07
C ILE A 151 14.38 -11.90 10.56
N THR A 152 14.99 -12.74 11.41
CA THR A 152 14.81 -12.70 12.88
C THR A 152 15.67 -11.62 13.55
N LYS A 153 16.90 -11.44 13.06
CA LYS A 153 17.76 -10.30 13.42
C LYS A 153 17.32 -9.10 12.59
N ALA A 154 16.30 -8.40 13.08
CA ALA A 154 15.70 -7.27 12.40
C ALA A 154 16.73 -6.18 12.09
N ASN A 155 16.73 -5.72 10.85
CA ASN A 155 17.53 -4.59 10.43
C ASN A 155 16.80 -3.29 10.77
N LEU A 156 17.54 -2.25 11.14
CA LEU A 156 16.99 -0.91 11.26
C LEU A 156 16.99 -0.27 9.86
N VAL A 157 15.83 0.17 9.37
CA VAL A 157 15.68 0.66 7.98
C VAL A 157 15.30 2.14 7.97
N THR A 158 16.24 3.00 7.63
CA THR A 158 16.05 4.45 7.54
C THR A 158 15.53 4.85 6.17
N TYR A 159 14.43 5.59 6.11
CA TYR A 159 13.88 6.10 4.86
C TYR A 159 14.91 6.99 4.14
N ARG A 160 15.07 6.77 2.82
CA ARG A 160 16.12 7.40 1.96
C ARG A 160 17.57 7.08 2.37
N GLY A 161 17.77 6.21 3.36
CA GLY A 161 19.09 5.78 3.80
C GLY A 161 19.61 4.57 3.03
N PRO A 162 20.94 4.36 2.98
CA PRO A 162 21.58 3.15 2.49
C PRO A 162 21.11 1.87 3.21
N THR A 163 20.59 1.95 4.43
CA THR A 163 20.02 0.79 5.14
C THR A 163 18.85 0.14 4.40
N MET A 164 18.07 0.88 3.60
CA MET A 164 17.04 0.28 2.72
C MET A 164 17.66 -0.67 1.70
N VAL A 165 18.74 -0.23 1.04
CA VAL A 165 19.46 -1.06 0.07
C VAL A 165 20.15 -2.24 0.76
N ALA A 166 20.76 -2.00 1.91
CA ALA A 166 21.41 -3.05 2.70
C ALA A 166 20.40 -4.14 3.12
N ASN A 167 19.17 -3.77 3.48
CA ASN A 167 18.12 -4.72 3.79
C ASN A 167 17.71 -5.57 2.57
N THR A 168 17.56 -4.94 1.41
CA THR A 168 17.29 -5.65 0.15
C THR A 168 18.40 -6.65 -0.19
N LEU A 169 19.66 -6.24 -0.07
CA LEU A 169 20.82 -7.10 -0.29
C LEU A 169 20.89 -8.24 0.74
N HIS A 170 20.55 -7.99 2.00
CA HIS A 170 20.49 -9.02 3.03
C HIS A 170 19.45 -10.10 2.69
N ALA A 171 18.26 -9.69 2.22
CA ALA A 171 17.23 -10.63 1.79
C ALA A 171 17.65 -11.44 0.56
N ALA A 172 18.25 -10.79 -0.45
CA ALA A 172 18.78 -11.47 -1.63
C ALA A 172 19.86 -12.50 -1.24
N ALA A 173 20.76 -12.15 -0.31
CA ALA A 173 21.77 -13.07 0.19
C ALA A 173 21.17 -14.30 0.89
N ILE A 174 20.07 -14.13 1.65
CA ILE A 174 19.34 -15.25 2.25
C ILE A 174 18.73 -16.14 1.15
N LEU A 175 18.07 -15.55 0.15
CA LEU A 175 17.44 -16.30 -0.94
C LEU A 175 18.45 -17.09 -1.77
N LEU A 176 19.61 -16.49 -2.08
CA LEU A 176 20.70 -17.17 -2.79
C LEU A 176 21.28 -18.33 -1.97
N ARG A 177 21.41 -18.18 -0.66
CA ARG A 177 22.00 -19.22 0.22
C ARG A 177 21.06 -20.41 0.43
N GLU A 178 19.77 -20.16 0.61
CA GLU A 178 18.80 -21.20 0.99
C GLU A 178 18.19 -21.92 -0.21
N GLY A 179 18.42 -21.42 -1.42
CA GLY A 179 18.04 -22.09 -2.65
C GLY A 179 18.06 -21.13 -3.82
N PRO A 180 19.15 -21.14 -4.61
CA PRO A 180 19.37 -20.18 -5.69
C PRO A 180 18.50 -20.45 -6.93
N ASP A 181 17.69 -21.51 -6.93
CA ASP A 181 16.83 -21.91 -8.06
C ASP A 181 15.58 -21.02 -8.18
N TRP A 182 15.80 -19.72 -8.41
CA TRP A 182 14.77 -18.74 -8.74
C TRP A 182 15.24 -17.88 -9.90
N ASP A 183 14.29 -17.43 -10.72
CA ASP A 183 14.56 -16.72 -11.97
C ASP A 183 14.59 -15.20 -11.77
N TRP A 184 13.70 -14.69 -10.92
CA TRP A 184 13.56 -13.25 -10.68
C TRP A 184 13.39 -12.90 -9.20
N PHE A 185 14.01 -11.79 -8.81
CA PHE A 185 13.89 -11.20 -7.49
C PHE A 185 12.97 -9.97 -7.53
N ILE A 186 12.00 -9.91 -6.62
CA ILE A 186 11.00 -8.84 -6.52
C ILE A 186 10.99 -8.32 -5.09
N ASN A 187 11.30 -7.04 -4.89
CA ASN A 187 11.20 -6.38 -3.59
C ASN A 187 9.87 -5.63 -3.46
N LEU A 188 9.21 -5.81 -2.33
CA LEU A 188 7.91 -5.23 -2.00
C LEU A 188 7.96 -4.64 -0.58
N SER A 189 7.18 -3.59 -0.39
CA SER A 189 6.85 -3.02 0.90
C SER A 189 5.54 -3.61 1.44
N ALA A 190 5.23 -3.35 2.70
CA ALA A 190 3.94 -3.71 3.30
C ALA A 190 2.75 -3.00 2.65
N SER A 191 2.97 -1.85 2.00
CA SER A 191 1.94 -1.07 1.31
C SER A 191 1.60 -1.61 -0.08
N ASP A 192 2.45 -2.46 -0.65
CA ASP A 192 2.24 -3.04 -1.98
C ASP A 192 1.20 -4.16 -1.94
N TYR A 193 0.49 -4.35 -3.06
CA TYR A 193 -0.49 -5.42 -3.21
C TYR A 193 -0.58 -5.90 -4.67
N PRO A 194 -0.64 -7.22 -4.91
CA PRO A 194 -0.74 -7.74 -6.27
C PRO A 194 -2.06 -7.34 -6.94
N LEU A 195 -1.98 -6.92 -8.21
CA LEU A 195 -3.14 -6.63 -9.06
C LEU A 195 -3.49 -7.79 -10.00
N VAL A 196 -2.63 -8.81 -10.06
CA VAL A 196 -2.79 -10.02 -10.86
C VAL A 196 -2.59 -11.24 -9.97
N THR A 197 -3.18 -12.37 -10.34
CA THR A 197 -2.97 -13.63 -9.62
C THR A 197 -1.55 -14.14 -9.82
N GLN A 198 -1.07 -15.00 -8.91
CA GLN A 198 0.22 -15.65 -9.09
C GLN A 198 0.24 -16.53 -10.35
N ASP A 199 -0.86 -17.22 -10.64
CA ASP A 199 -0.94 -18.10 -11.81
C ASP A 199 -0.82 -17.31 -13.12
N ASP A 200 -1.52 -16.17 -13.23
CA ASP A 200 -1.43 -15.29 -14.40
C ASP A 200 -0.03 -14.69 -14.57
N LEU A 201 0.59 -14.29 -13.45
CA LEU A 201 1.94 -13.75 -13.44
C LEU A 201 2.96 -14.81 -13.90
N LEU A 202 2.90 -16.02 -13.34
CA LEU A 202 3.77 -17.14 -13.69
C LEU A 202 3.56 -17.58 -15.14
N HIS A 203 2.32 -17.66 -15.60
CA HIS A 203 2.00 -17.95 -17.00
C HIS A 203 2.60 -16.90 -17.93
N THR A 204 2.37 -15.61 -17.66
CA THR A 204 2.90 -14.53 -18.51
C THR A 204 4.42 -14.54 -18.54
N PHE A 205 5.07 -14.66 -17.39
CA PHE A 205 6.53 -14.66 -17.30
C PHE A 205 7.15 -15.94 -17.87
N SER A 206 6.40 -17.05 -18.02
CA SER A 206 6.93 -18.27 -18.65
C SER A 206 7.43 -18.04 -20.09
N TYR A 207 6.87 -17.03 -20.79
CA TYR A 207 7.25 -16.67 -22.15
C TYR A 207 8.35 -15.59 -22.24
N LEU A 208 8.83 -15.07 -21.10
CA LEU A 208 9.86 -14.03 -21.07
C LEU A 208 11.26 -14.65 -20.93
N PRO A 209 12.27 -14.14 -21.66
CA PRO A 209 13.67 -14.53 -21.47
C PRO A 209 14.13 -14.28 -20.04
N ARG A 210 14.76 -15.30 -19.42
CA ARG A 210 15.17 -15.30 -18.00
C ARG A 210 16.33 -14.34 -17.69
N ASP A 211 17.04 -13.88 -18.72
CA ASP A 211 18.17 -12.96 -18.64
C ASP A 211 17.76 -11.48 -18.59
N LEU A 212 16.46 -11.18 -18.62
CA LEU A 212 15.93 -9.83 -18.52
C LEU A 212 15.78 -9.33 -17.07
N ASN A 213 16.03 -8.04 -16.89
CA ASN A 213 15.74 -7.31 -15.66
C ASN A 213 14.69 -6.22 -15.94
N PHE A 214 13.73 -6.08 -15.02
CA PHE A 214 12.64 -5.10 -15.14
C PHE A 214 12.85 -3.99 -14.11
N ILE A 215 13.48 -2.90 -14.53
CA ILE A 215 13.80 -1.77 -13.66
C ILE A 215 13.42 -0.49 -14.41
N ASP A 216 12.59 0.35 -13.79
CA ASP A 216 12.34 1.70 -14.30
C ASP A 216 13.58 2.58 -14.09
N HIS A 217 14.07 3.17 -15.18
CA HIS A 217 15.24 4.03 -15.12
C HIS A 217 15.28 5.07 -16.24
N THR A 218 15.91 6.21 -15.95
CA THR A 218 16.28 7.22 -16.94
C THR A 218 17.70 7.70 -16.71
N SER A 219 18.41 8.01 -17.81
CA SER A 219 19.69 8.71 -17.74
C SER A 219 19.56 10.23 -17.71
N ASN A 220 18.34 10.77 -17.80
CA ASN A 220 18.10 12.20 -17.66
C ASN A 220 18.02 12.56 -16.17
N ILE A 221 19.16 12.87 -15.58
CA ILE A 221 19.27 13.11 -14.14
C ILE A 221 18.82 14.53 -13.78
N GLY A 222 19.13 15.53 -14.61
CA GLY A 222 18.76 16.93 -14.37
C GLY A 222 19.10 17.41 -12.95
N TRP A 223 18.11 18.01 -12.26
CA TRP A 223 18.27 18.51 -10.90
C TRP A 223 18.61 17.42 -9.87
N LYS A 224 18.27 16.14 -10.14
CA LYS A 224 18.55 15.02 -9.22
C LYS A 224 20.06 14.83 -9.02
N GLU A 225 20.92 15.31 -9.91
CA GLU A 225 22.38 15.20 -9.77
C GLU A 225 22.84 15.98 -8.53
N TYR A 226 22.39 17.22 -8.40
CA TYR A 226 22.75 18.09 -7.29
C TYR A 226 22.11 17.65 -5.97
N GLN A 227 20.95 17.00 -6.02
CA GLN A 227 20.20 16.57 -4.83
C GLN A 227 20.48 15.13 -4.39
N ARG A 228 20.96 14.25 -5.27
CA ARG A 228 21.13 12.81 -4.97
C ARG A 228 22.53 12.27 -5.27
N ALA A 229 23.24 12.80 -6.27
CA ALA A 229 24.57 12.30 -6.64
C ALA A 229 25.72 12.98 -5.88
N LYS A 230 25.63 14.30 -5.71
CA LYS A 230 26.67 15.12 -5.05
C LYS A 230 26.63 15.14 -3.52
N PRO A 231 25.46 15.04 -2.85
CA PRO A 231 25.44 15.06 -1.39
C PRO A 231 26.10 13.84 -0.75
N ILE A 232 26.59 14.03 0.47
CA ILE A 232 27.09 12.97 1.33
C ILE A 232 26.10 12.84 2.49
N ILE A 233 25.62 11.62 2.73
CA ILE A 233 24.68 11.31 3.81
C ILE A 233 25.30 10.30 4.78
N VAL A 234 24.95 10.42 6.05
CA VAL A 234 25.26 9.44 7.09
C VAL A 234 23.95 8.84 7.55
N ASP A 235 23.89 7.51 7.54
CA ASP A 235 22.72 6.75 8.01
C ASP A 235 22.96 6.23 9.42
N PRO A 236 22.27 6.78 10.44
CA PRO A 236 22.42 6.33 11.82
C PRO A 236 22.02 4.88 12.01
N GLY A 237 21.14 4.35 11.15
CA GLY A 237 20.68 2.97 11.20
C GLY A 237 21.79 1.92 10.99
N LEU A 238 22.97 2.34 10.52
CA LEU A 238 24.14 1.47 10.39
C LEU A 238 24.86 1.19 11.71
N TYR A 239 24.77 2.08 12.70
CA TYR A 239 25.54 1.98 13.95
C TYR A 239 24.74 2.25 15.22
N MET A 240 23.49 2.72 15.12
CA MET A 240 22.59 2.96 16.24
C MET A 240 21.51 1.87 16.32
N THR A 241 20.95 1.68 17.51
CA THR A 241 19.82 0.77 17.76
C THR A 241 18.46 1.47 17.70
N LYS A 242 18.44 2.81 17.75
CA LYS A 242 17.23 3.63 17.66
C LYS A 242 17.16 4.29 16.29
N LYS A 243 15.98 4.26 15.66
CA LYS A 243 15.74 4.92 14.38
C LYS A 243 15.92 6.43 14.49
N ALA A 244 16.62 7.00 13.52
CA ALA A 244 16.79 8.42 13.33
C ALA A 244 16.90 8.71 11.83
N ASP A 245 16.55 9.93 11.44
CA ASP A 245 16.66 10.35 10.04
C ASP A 245 18.11 10.42 9.57
N VAL A 246 18.30 10.33 8.25
CA VAL A 246 19.62 10.52 7.64
C VAL A 246 20.16 11.92 7.91
N PHE A 247 21.45 11.99 8.23
CA PHE A 247 22.15 13.27 8.38
C PHE A 247 22.78 13.67 7.06
N TRP A 248 22.59 14.94 6.69
CA TRP A 248 23.23 15.53 5.52
C TRP A 248 24.49 16.25 5.95
N VAL A 249 25.61 15.87 5.33
CA VAL A 249 26.88 16.53 5.54
C VAL A 249 26.92 17.82 4.72
N THR A 250 27.54 18.88 5.25
CA THR A 250 27.61 20.19 4.56
C THR A 250 28.48 20.12 3.31
N GLN A 251 29.53 19.31 3.33
CA GLN A 251 30.40 19.03 2.20
C GLN A 251 29.72 18.13 1.17
N ARG A 252 30.15 18.28 -0.09
CA ARG A 252 29.67 17.52 -1.25
C ARG A 252 30.83 16.85 -1.95
N ARG A 253 30.54 15.79 -2.68
CA ARG A 253 31.50 15.09 -3.55
C ARG A 253 31.25 15.42 -5.02
N SER A 254 32.26 15.18 -5.86
CA SER A 254 32.10 15.17 -7.31
C SER A 254 31.22 13.99 -7.76
N VAL A 255 30.66 14.12 -8.96
CA VAL A 255 29.90 13.03 -9.59
C VAL A 255 30.89 11.94 -10.02
N PRO A 256 30.61 10.65 -9.78
CA PRO A 256 31.47 9.57 -10.25
C PRO A 256 31.60 9.60 -11.78
N THR A 257 32.81 9.43 -12.29
CA THR A 257 33.10 9.41 -13.73
C THR A 257 33.33 7.99 -14.27
N ALA A 258 33.52 7.01 -13.39
CA ALA A 258 33.79 5.61 -13.77
C ALA A 258 32.55 4.88 -14.33
N PHE A 259 31.35 5.41 -14.11
CA PHE A 259 30.10 4.82 -14.57
C PHE A 259 29.05 5.90 -14.79
N LYS A 260 28.06 5.58 -15.64
CA LYS A 260 26.91 6.45 -15.88
C LYS A 260 25.88 6.26 -14.76
N LEU A 261 25.38 7.36 -14.22
CA LEU A 261 24.29 7.34 -13.25
C LEU A 261 22.94 7.27 -13.97
N PHE A 262 22.05 6.47 -13.40
CA PHE A 262 20.65 6.37 -13.77
C PHE A 262 19.80 6.65 -12.54
N THR A 263 18.58 7.12 -12.74
CA THR A 263 17.60 7.31 -11.67
C THR A 263 16.29 6.65 -12.07
N GLY A 264 15.59 6.03 -11.12
CA GLY A 264 14.17 5.73 -11.27
C GLY A 264 13.33 7.01 -11.24
N ILE A 265 12.06 6.89 -11.64
CA ILE A 265 11.03 7.93 -11.52
C ILE A 265 10.92 8.40 -10.07
#